data_AF-A0A2N5A612-F1
#
_entry.id   AF-A0A2N5A612-F1
#
_cell.length_a   1.000
_cell.length_b   1.000
_cell.length_c   1.000
_cell.angle_alpha   90.00
_cell.angle_beta   90.00
_cell.angle_gamma   90.00
#
_symmetry.space_group_name_H-M   'P 1'
#
loop_
_entity.id
_entity.type
_entity.pdbx_description
1 polymer ?
#
loop_
_entity_poly.entity_id
_entity_poly.type
_entity_poly.pdbx_seq_one_letter_code
_entity_poly.pdbx_strand_id
1 'polypeptide(L)'
;MFGLDAFHLARIQFAFTVSFHIIFPAITIGLASYLAVLEGLWLKSKNPTWRSLYHFWSKIFAVNFGMGVVSGLVMAYQFGTNW
;
A
#
# COMPACT_ATOMS: atom_id res chain seq x y z
N MET A 1 27.94 13.38 -22.13
CA MET A 1 27.19 12.44 -21.27
C MET A 1 26.42 13.29 -20.28
N PHE A 2 25.12 13.05 -20.09
CA PHE A 2 24.28 13.87 -19.21
C PHE A 2 24.96 14.03 -17.83
N GLY A 3 25.20 15.28 -17.40
CA GLY A 3 25.91 15.62 -16.16
C GLY A 3 25.09 15.33 -14.90
N LEU A 4 24.52 14.13 -14.79
CA LEU A 4 23.80 13.68 -13.61
C LEU A 4 24.81 13.27 -12.54
N ASP A 5 24.88 14.06 -11.47
CA ASP A 5 25.62 13.70 -10.27
C ASP A 5 24.80 12.77 -9.36
N ALA A 6 25.42 12.32 -8.27
CA ALA A 6 24.78 11.44 -7.28
C ALA A 6 23.50 12.06 -6.67
N PHE A 7 23.46 13.39 -6.51
CA PHE A 7 22.30 14.09 -5.95
C PHE A 7 21.09 14.02 -6.89
N HIS A 8 21.30 14.21 -8.20
CA HIS A 8 20.22 14.08 -9.18
C HIS A 8 19.73 12.62 -9.27
N LEU A 9 20.64 11.64 -9.22
CA LEU A 9 20.29 10.22 -9.24
C LEU A 9 19.49 9.81 -8.00
N ALA A 10 19.89 10.28 -6.81
CA ALA A 10 19.18 10.03 -5.56
C ALA A 10 17.72 10.53 -5.61
N ARG A 11 17.48 11.71 -6.20
CA ARG A 11 16.13 12.27 -6.37
C ARG A 11 15.28 11.47 -7.34
N ILE A 12 15.84 11.03 -8.46
CA ILE A 12 15.13 10.21 -9.45
C ILE A 12 14.76 8.86 -8.83
N GLN A 13 15.71 8.22 -8.13
CA GLN A 13 15.47 6.96 -7.43
C GLN A 13 14.37 7.10 -6.37
N PHE A 14 14.44 8.13 -5.52
CA PHE A 14 13.44 8.39 -4.50
C PHE A 14 12.07 8.70 -5.11
N ALA A 15 12.01 9.53 -6.16
CA ALA A 15 10.78 9.85 -6.87
C ALA A 15 10.10 8.61 -7.45
N PHE A 16 10.88 7.68 -8.02
CA PHE A 16 10.37 6.39 -8.47
C PHE A 16 9.80 5.58 -7.29
N THR A 17 10.59 5.39 -6.22
CA THR A 17 10.18 4.59 -5.07
C THR A 17 8.92 5.13 -4.39
N VAL A 18 8.82 6.44 -4.14
CA VAL A 18 7.65 7.05 -3.49
C VAL A 18 6.40 7.00 -4.37
N SER A 19 6.54 7.21 -5.68
CA SER A 19 5.41 7.15 -6.63
C SER A 19 4.80 5.76 -6.72
N PHE A 20 5.62 4.71 -6.67
CA PHE A 20 5.11 3.33 -6.58
C PHE A 20 4.58 3.02 -5.20
N HIS A 21 5.30 3.43 -4.14
CA HIS A 21 4.91 3.11 -2.78
C HIS A 21 3.53 3.65 -2.45
N ILE A 22 3.19 4.90 -2.78
CA ILE A 22 1.96 5.56 -2.34
C ILE A 22 0.66 4.88 -2.80
N ILE A 23 0.71 4.14 -3.90
CA ILE A 23 -0.45 3.42 -4.44
C ILE A 23 -0.94 2.36 -3.44
N PHE A 24 -0.01 1.63 -2.81
CA PHE A 24 -0.33 0.54 -1.90
C PHE A 24 -1.02 1.01 -0.59
N PRO A 25 -0.47 1.94 0.22
CA PRO A 25 -1.13 2.43 1.42
C PRO A 25 -2.43 3.19 1.10
N ALA A 26 -2.52 3.94 0.01
CA ALA A 26 -3.77 4.61 -0.37
C ALA A 26 -4.92 3.60 -0.58
N ILE A 27 -4.67 2.53 -1.34
CA ILE A 27 -5.65 1.45 -1.55
C ILE A 27 -5.91 0.68 -0.24
N THR A 28 -4.88 0.40 0.53
CA THR A 28 -4.98 -0.33 1.80
C THR A 28 -5.87 0.40 2.80
N ILE A 29 -5.70 1.71 2.97
CA ILE A 29 -6.52 2.53 3.88
C ILE A 29 -8.00 2.49 3.45
N GLY A 30 -8.26 2.65 2.16
CA GLY A 30 -9.61 2.53 1.60
C GLY A 30 -10.23 1.15 1.87
N LEU A 31 -9.52 0.07 1.51
CA LEU A 31 -9.97 -1.30 1.70
C LEU A 31 -10.14 -1.67 3.18
N ALA A 32 -9.28 -1.20 4.08
CA ALA A 32 -9.42 -1.46 5.52
C ALA A 32 -10.77 -0.93 6.05
N SER A 33 -11.10 0.31 5.70
CA SER A 33 -12.38 0.92 6.09
C SER A 33 -13.58 0.18 5.49
N TYR A 34 -13.48 -0.21 4.21
CA TYR A 34 -14.52 -0.97 3.53
C TYR A 34 -14.73 -2.37 4.14
N LEU A 35 -13.66 -3.09 4.44
CA LEU A 35 -13.71 -4.39 5.12
C LEU A 35 -14.37 -4.29 6.50
N ALA A 36 -14.05 -3.25 7.27
CA ALA A 36 -14.68 -3.00 8.56
C ALA A 36 -16.21 -2.78 8.43
N VAL A 37 -16.64 -2.06 7.40
CA VAL A 37 -18.08 -1.87 7.10
C VAL A 37 -18.75 -3.19 6.72
N LEU A 38 -18.14 -3.99 5.84
CA LEU A 38 -18.68 -5.30 5.43
C LEU A 38 -18.84 -6.25 6.63
N GLU A 39 -17.83 -6.31 7.49
CA GLU A 39 -17.89 -7.13 8.70
C GLU A 39 -18.98 -6.62 9.66
N GLY A 40 -19.09 -5.30 9.85
CA GLY A 40 -20.15 -4.69 10.67
C GLY A 40 -21.57 -5.00 10.14
N LEU A 41 -21.76 -4.94 8.82
CA LEU A 41 -23.02 -5.31 8.17
C LEU A 41 -23.34 -6.79 8.33
N TRP A 42 -22.34 -7.67 8.22
CA TRP A 42 -22.53 -9.10 8.48
C TRP A 42 -22.89 -9.34 9.95
N LEU A 43 -22.20 -8.71 10.90
CA LEU A 43 -22.47 -8.86 12.33
C LEU A 43 -23.91 -8.45 12.69
N LYS A 44 -24.40 -7.36 12.07
CA LYS A 44 -25.76 -6.84 12.26
C LYS A 44 -26.84 -7.68 11.56
N SER A 45 -26.66 -8.01 10.29
CA SER A 45 -27.70 -8.62 9.46
C SER A 45 -27.65 -10.14 9.37
N LYS A 46 -26.51 -10.76 9.72
CA LYS A 46 -26.17 -12.17 9.49
C LYS A 46 -26.30 -12.62 8.02
N ASN A 47 -26.41 -11.68 7.07
CA ASN A 47 -26.51 -12.01 5.66
C ASN A 47 -25.14 -12.52 5.13
N PRO A 48 -25.07 -13.76 4.60
CA PRO A 48 -23.81 -14.37 4.15
C PRO A 48 -23.14 -13.63 2.98
N THR A 49 -23.88 -12.83 2.21
CA THR A 49 -23.33 -12.04 1.09
C THR A 49 -22.24 -11.08 1.57
N TRP A 50 -22.45 -10.40 2.71
CA TRP A 50 -21.45 -9.47 3.28
C TRP A 50 -20.17 -10.19 3.68
N ARG A 51 -20.29 -11.41 4.24
CA ARG A 51 -19.16 -12.24 4.64
C ARG A 51 -18.38 -12.77 3.43
N SER A 52 -19.08 -13.13 2.36
CA SER A 52 -18.46 -13.52 1.10
C SER A 52 -17.64 -12.39 0.49
N LEU A 53 -18.22 -11.18 0.43
CA LEU A 53 -17.51 -9.98 -0.03
C LEU A 53 -16.29 -9.67 0.85
N TYR A 54 -16.43 -9.75 2.17
CA TYR A 54 -15.31 -9.54 3.10
C TYR A 54 -14.14 -10.48 2.78
N HIS A 55 -14.39 -11.78 2.63
CA HIS A 55 -13.35 -12.77 2.34
C HIS A 55 -12.71 -12.63 0.95
N PHE A 56 -13.47 -12.15 -0.04
CA PHE A 56 -12.92 -11.83 -1.35
C PHE A 56 -11.94 -10.66 -1.26
N TRP A 57 -12.39 -9.54 -0.67
CA TRP A 57 -11.59 -8.32 -0.58
C TRP A 57 -10.44 -8.43 0.42
N SER A 58 -10.56 -9.26 1.46
CA SER A 58 -9.49 -9.46 2.45
C SER A 58 -8.22 -10.06 1.83
N LYS A 59 -8.36 -10.91 0.80
CA LYS A 59 -7.21 -11.48 0.07
C LYS A 59 -6.46 -10.40 -0.71
N ILE A 60 -7.20 -9.55 -1.43
CA ILE A 60 -6.64 -8.43 -2.19
C ILE A 60 -5.97 -7.43 -1.24
N PHE A 61 -6.63 -7.11 -0.13
CA PHE A 61 -6.08 -6.29 0.94
C PHE A 61 -4.74 -6.83 1.45
N ALA A 62 -4.65 -8.13 1.74
CA ALA A 62 -3.43 -8.74 2.27
C ALA A 62 -2.24 -8.63 1.29
N VAL A 63 -2.47 -8.88 0.00
CA VAL A 63 -1.43 -8.73 -1.05
C VAL A 63 -0.97 -7.27 -1.14
N ASN A 64 -1.93 -6.35 -1.21
CA ASN A 64 -1.64 -4.93 -1.34
C ASN A 64 -0.92 -4.36 -0.10
N PHE A 65 -1.33 -4.80 1.10
CA PHE A 65 -0.68 -4.47 2.35
C PHE A 65 0.77 -4.96 2.37
N GLY A 66 1.01 -6.23 1.98
CA GLY A 66 2.36 -6.80 1.90
C GLY A 66 3.26 -6.01 0.96
N MET A 67 2.78 -5.66 -0.24
CA MET A 67 3.53 -4.82 -1.18
C MET A 67 3.82 -3.42 -0.63
N GLY A 68 2.87 -2.84 0.11
CA GLY A 68 3.06 -1.59 0.84
C GLY A 68 4.19 -1.67 1.85
N VAL A 69 4.23 -2.72 2.69
CA VAL A 69 5.28 -2.90 3.69
C VAL A 69 6.66 -3.02 3.05
N VAL A 70 6.80 -3.85 2.00
CA VAL A 70 8.09 -4.05 1.31
C VAL A 70 8.59 -2.75 0.68
N SER A 71 7.72 -2.05 -0.06
CA SER A 71 8.11 -0.78 -0.70
C SER A 71 8.39 0.34 0.30
N GLY A 72 7.68 0.35 1.44
CA GLY A 72 7.90 1.33 2.51
C GLY A 72 9.23 1.12 3.22
N LEU A 73 9.62 -0.13 3.43
CA LEU A 73 10.94 -0.47 3.99
C LEU A 73 12.07 0.04 3.09
N VAL A 74 11.98 -0.17 1.78
CA VAL A 74 12.96 0.34 0.81
C VAL A 74 13.06 1.87 0.90
N MET A 75 11.93 2.57 0.96
CA MET A 75 11.92 4.03 1.10
C MET A 75 12.56 4.49 2.41
N ALA A 76 12.27 3.82 3.53
CA ALA A 76 12.86 4.15 4.82
C ALA A 76 14.39 4.07 4.79
N TYR A 77 14.94 3.03 4.16
CA TYR A 77 16.39 2.91 4.00
C TYR A 77 17.00 3.93 3.04
N GLN A 78 16.27 4.39 2.01
CA GLN A 78 16.75 5.45 1.12
C GLN A 78 17.04 6.76 1.86
N PHE A 79 16.34 7.05 2.96
CA PHE A 79 16.68 8.19 3.82
C PHE A 79 18.01 8.05 4.55
N GLY A 80 18.53 6.84 4.73
CA GLY A 80 19.83 6.62 5.37
C GLY A 80 20.98 6.38 4.39
N THR A 81 20.69 5.96 3.15
CA THR A 81 21.73 5.69 2.14
C THR A 81 21.97 6.86 1.19
N ASN A 82 20.92 7.65 0.90
CA ASN A 82 20.94 8.67 -0.16
C ASN A 82 20.72 10.10 0.36
N TRP A 83 20.43 10.25 1.66
CA TRP A 83 20.17 11.51 2.35
C TRP A 83 20.86 11.54 3.70
#